data_AF-A0A8R7NZG9-F1
#
_entry.id   AF-A0A8R7NZG9-F1
#
_cell.length_a   1.000
_cell.length_b   1.000
_cell.length_c   1.000
_cell.angle_alpha   90.00
_cell.angle_beta   90.00
_cell.angle_gamma   90.00
#
_symmetry.space_group_name_H-M   'P 1'
#
loop_
_entity.id
_entity.type
_entity.pdbx_description
1 polymer ?
#
loop_
_entity_poly.entity_id
_entity_poly.type
_entity_poly.pdbx_seq_one_letter_code
_entity_poly.pdbx_strand_id
1 'polypeptide(L)'
;MQQRRGRPSGTDGSDFSYRMVVDSRYQRVADGRSRLARLMLVQTLHQVAGGALLLLSLSKGTEINKFAVLSLAAGLLAILLGEFGDESIITVFSLCLQISLSFAQNIRSESGFSDKIAMRSYKAFTSFS
;
A
#
# COMPACT_ATOMS: atom_id res chain seq x y z
N MET A 1 17.35 37.47 -0.59
CA MET A 1 18.82 37.49 -0.59
C MET A 1 19.33 36.10 -0.96
N GLN A 2 19.90 35.96 -2.14
CA GLN A 2 20.47 34.70 -2.65
C GLN A 2 21.80 34.48 -1.91
N GLN A 3 21.83 33.54 -0.96
CA GLN A 3 23.07 33.14 -0.31
C GLN A 3 23.98 32.51 -1.37
N ARG A 4 24.98 33.27 -1.84
CA ARG A 4 26.14 32.71 -2.54
C ARG A 4 26.81 31.77 -1.55
N ARG A 5 26.60 30.46 -1.73
CA ARG A 5 27.31 29.40 -1.00
C ARG A 5 28.81 29.55 -1.30
N GLY A 6 29.50 30.30 -0.45
CA GLY A 6 30.94 30.45 -0.49
C GLY A 6 31.62 29.09 -0.33
N ARG A 7 32.71 28.88 -1.06
CA ARG A 7 33.54 27.68 -0.99
C ARG A 7 33.98 27.49 0.48
N PRO A 8 33.63 26.38 1.15
CA PRO A 8 34.10 26.15 2.51
C PRO A 8 35.63 26.12 2.51
N SER A 9 36.23 26.98 3.33
CA SER A 9 37.69 27.13 3.41
C SER A 9 38.26 26.05 4.33
N GLY A 10 38.93 25.08 3.72
CA GLY A 10 39.58 23.98 4.41
C GLY A 10 39.82 22.85 3.41
N THR A 11 41.09 22.56 3.11
CA THR A 11 41.55 21.57 2.12
C THR A 11 41.37 22.02 0.66
N ASP A 12 42.15 21.45 -0.26
CA ASP A 12 42.29 21.76 -1.71
C ASP A 12 40.99 21.74 -2.55
N GLY A 13 39.83 21.52 -1.93
CA GLY A 13 38.52 21.39 -2.58
C GLY A 13 38.19 19.98 -3.05
N SER A 14 39.11 19.02 -2.89
CA SER A 14 38.83 17.60 -3.11
C SER A 14 37.83 17.07 -2.06
N ASP A 15 37.97 17.45 -0.79
CA ASP A 15 37.07 17.03 0.29
C ASP A 15 35.64 17.55 0.07
N PHE A 16 35.46 18.80 -0.35
CA PHE A 16 34.14 19.35 -0.69
C PHE A 16 33.50 18.61 -1.88
N SER A 17 34.28 18.33 -2.92
CA SER A 17 33.80 17.56 -4.08
C SER A 17 33.47 16.12 -3.70
N TYR A 18 34.25 15.51 -2.82
CA TYR A 18 34.01 14.17 -2.29
C TYR A 18 32.71 14.13 -1.48
N ARG A 19 32.51 15.07 -0.55
CA ARG A 19 31.29 15.14 0.26
C ARG A 19 30.05 15.42 -0.59
N MET A 20 30.12 16.27 -1.60
CA MET A 20 28.99 16.47 -2.53
C MET A 20 28.60 15.20 -3.31
N VAL A 21 29.58 14.42 -3.78
CA VAL A 21 29.32 13.16 -4.50
C VAL A 21 28.79 12.08 -3.56
N VAL A 22 29.38 11.97 -2.37
CA VAL A 22 29.04 10.96 -1.36
C VAL A 22 27.68 11.27 -0.71
N ASP A 23 27.44 12.51 -0.30
CA ASP A 23 26.18 12.96 0.28
C ASP A 23 25.02 12.74 -0.69
N SER A 24 25.22 13.01 -1.99
CA SER A 24 24.18 12.74 -3.00
C SER A 24 23.79 11.25 -3.09
N ARG A 25 24.73 10.33 -2.84
CA ARG A 25 24.46 8.89 -2.84
C ARG A 25 23.73 8.45 -1.58
N TYR A 26 24.16 8.93 -0.41
CA TYR A 26 23.47 8.66 0.84
C TYR A 26 22.06 9.27 0.88
N GLN A 27 21.89 10.47 0.32
CA GLN A 27 20.60 11.13 0.23
C GLN A 27 19.61 10.36 -0.64
N ARG A 28 20.05 9.81 -1.79
CA ARG A 28 19.20 8.96 -2.64
C ARG A 28 18.71 7.69 -1.93
N VAL A 29 19.58 7.08 -1.12
CA VAL A 29 19.19 5.90 -0.31
C VAL A 29 18.20 6.30 0.78
N ALA A 30 18.43 7.42 1.46
CA ALA A 30 17.52 7.95 2.47
C ALA A 30 16.14 8.31 1.88
N ASP A 31 16.10 8.93 0.69
CA ASP A 31 14.86 9.26 -0.02
C ASP A 31 14.11 8.00 -0.48
N GLY A 32 14.83 6.97 -0.91
CA GLY A 32 14.26 5.67 -1.24
C GLY A 32 13.61 5.01 -0.01
N ARG A 33 14.32 4.98 1.11
CA ARG A 33 13.82 4.39 2.37
C ARG A 33 12.64 5.18 2.93
N SER A 34 12.66 6.52 2.86
CA SER A 34 11.55 7.35 3.36
C SER A 34 10.27 7.16 2.54
N ARG A 35 10.39 7.02 1.22
CA ARG A 35 9.25 6.68 0.34
C ARG A 35 8.67 5.31 0.66
N LEU A 36 9.52 4.31 0.87
CA LEU A 36 9.09 2.96 1.23
C LEU A 36 8.38 2.94 2.59
N ALA A 37 8.94 3.63 3.59
CA ALA A 37 8.34 3.77 4.91
C ALA A 37 6.96 4.42 4.84
N ARG A 38 6.78 5.45 4.00
CA ARG A 38 5.48 6.09 3.79
C ARG A 38 4.45 5.13 3.18
N LEU A 39 4.86 4.33 2.19
CA LEU A 39 3.97 3.33 1.58
C LEU A 39 3.55 2.26 2.60
N MET A 40 4.49 1.82 3.43
CA MET A 40 4.20 0.89 4.52
C MET A 40 3.21 1.44 5.53
N LEU A 41 3.36 2.71 5.92
CA LEU A 41 2.41 3.36 6.82
C LEU A 41 0.99 3.37 6.24
N VAL A 42 0.85 3.75 4.96
CA VAL A 42 -0.45 3.74 4.28
C VAL A 42 -1.05 2.33 4.23
N GLN A 43 -0.21 1.32 3.95
CA GLN A 43 -0.62 -0.07 3.90
C GLN A 43 -1.13 -0.57 5.26
N THR A 44 -0.40 -0.27 6.35
CA THR A 44 -0.81 -0.61 7.71
C THR A 44 -2.13 0.06 8.09
N LEU A 45 -2.30 1.35 7.78
CA LEU A 45 -3.56 2.06 8.03
C LEU A 45 -4.72 1.41 7.27
N HIS A 46 -4.49 0.99 6.03
CA HIS A 46 -5.49 0.29 5.23
C HIS A 46 -5.87 -1.08 5.83
N GLN A 47 -4.89 -1.86 6.29
CA GLN A 47 -5.15 -3.12 7.01
C GLN A 47 -5.99 -2.91 8.26
N VAL A 48 -5.64 -1.90 9.07
CA VAL A 48 -6.35 -1.58 10.32
C VAL A 48 -7.79 -1.18 10.03
N ALA A 49 -8.01 -0.32 9.02
CA ALA A 49 -9.36 0.07 8.60
C ALA A 49 -10.18 -1.13 8.10
N GLY A 50 -9.59 -1.98 7.26
CA GLY A 50 -10.24 -3.20 6.76
C GLY A 50 -10.59 -4.18 7.89
N GLY A 51 -9.67 -4.38 8.84
CA GLY A 51 -9.88 -5.20 10.03
C GLY A 51 -11.00 -4.66 10.93
N ALA A 52 -11.04 -3.35 11.16
CA ALA A 52 -12.08 -2.70 11.97
C ALA A 52 -13.48 -2.87 11.33
N LEU A 53 -13.58 -2.72 10.01
CA LEU A 53 -14.84 -2.95 9.28
C LEU A 53 -15.26 -4.43 9.34
N LEU A 54 -14.32 -5.35 9.26
CA LEU A 54 -14.57 -6.78 9.40
C LEU A 54 -15.08 -7.13 10.81
N LEU A 55 -14.44 -6.59 11.84
CA LEU A 55 -14.85 -6.72 13.25
C LEU A 55 -16.24 -6.15 13.50
N LEU A 56 -16.55 -4.99 12.91
CA LEU A 56 -17.89 -4.40 13.00
C LEU A 56 -18.94 -5.27 12.31
N SER A 57 -18.60 -5.87 11.16
CA SER A 57 -19.50 -6.77 10.42
C SER A 57 -19.75 -8.07 11.20
N LEU A 58 -18.70 -8.61 11.83
CA LEU A 58 -18.79 -9.75 12.73
C LEU A 58 -19.68 -9.45 13.95
N SER A 59 -19.50 -8.28 14.58
CA SER A 59 -20.33 -7.84 15.72
C SER A 59 -21.81 -7.67 15.34
N LYS A 60 -22.09 -7.28 14.10
CA LYS A 60 -23.47 -7.16 13.59
C LYS A 60 -24.06 -8.50 13.11
N GLY A 61 -23.32 -9.61 13.24
CA GLY A 61 -23.76 -10.92 12.75
C GLY A 61 -24.00 -10.97 11.24
N THR A 62 -23.40 -10.04 10.49
CA THR A 62 -23.55 -9.96 9.04
C THR A 62 -22.65 -11.01 8.38
N GLU A 63 -23.13 -11.61 7.29
CA GLU A 63 -22.37 -12.54 6.45
C GLU A 63 -20.99 -11.96 6.11
N ILE A 64 -19.93 -12.60 6.64
CA ILE A 64 -18.56 -12.15 6.45
C ILE A 64 -18.07 -12.70 5.11
N ASN A 65 -17.62 -11.79 4.25
CA ASN A 65 -17.05 -12.20 2.98
C ASN A 65 -15.69 -12.90 3.21
N LYS A 66 -15.61 -14.19 2.91
CA LYS A 66 -14.39 -15.01 3.00
C LYS A 66 -13.20 -14.37 2.27
N PHE A 67 -13.46 -13.68 1.16
CA PHE A 67 -12.42 -12.98 0.40
C PHE A 67 -11.85 -11.78 1.18
N ALA A 68 -12.68 -11.06 1.95
CA ALA A 68 -12.21 -9.96 2.79
C ALA A 68 -11.29 -10.48 3.91
N VAL A 69 -11.64 -11.62 4.50
CA VAL A 69 -10.80 -12.30 5.51
C VAL A 69 -9.45 -12.73 4.91
N LEU A 70 -9.46 -13.35 3.74
CA LEU A 70 -8.24 -13.80 3.05
C LEU A 70 -7.33 -12.63 2.65
N SER A 71 -7.91 -11.53 2.15
CA SER A 71 -7.16 -10.32 1.80
C SER A 71 -6.53 -9.67 3.03
N LEU A 72 -7.26 -9.63 4.16
CA LEU A 72 -6.72 -9.15 5.43
C LEU A 72 -5.56 -10.03 5.93
N ALA A 73 -5.73 -11.35 5.87
CA ALA A 73 -4.70 -12.31 6.29
C ALA A 73 -3.44 -12.26 5.41
N ALA A 74 -3.60 -12.25 4.08
CA ALA A 74 -2.49 -12.08 3.14
C ALA A 74 -1.79 -10.73 3.36
N GLY A 75 -2.59 -9.72 3.65
CA GLY A 75 -2.19 -8.39 4.07
C GLY A 75 -1.27 -8.32 5.28
N LEU A 76 -1.64 -9.02 6.36
CA LEU A 76 -0.82 -9.11 7.56
C LEU A 76 0.46 -9.91 7.32
N LEU A 77 0.38 -10.99 6.53
CA LEU A 77 1.54 -11.80 6.17
C LEU A 77 2.57 -11.00 5.39
N ALA A 78 2.11 -10.09 4.52
CA ALA A 78 2.96 -9.17 3.79
C ALA A 78 3.71 -8.17 4.65
N ILE A 79 3.05 -7.62 5.68
CA ILE A 79 3.72 -6.72 6.63
C ILE A 79 4.81 -7.51 7.37
N LEU A 80 4.50 -8.72 7.86
CA LEU A 80 5.47 -9.58 8.54
C LEU A 80 6.65 -9.95 7.64
N LEU A 81 6.41 -10.35 6.40
CA LEU A 81 7.49 -10.66 5.44
C LEU A 81 8.30 -9.43 5.04
N GLY A 82 7.67 -8.25 5.06
CA GLY A 82 8.34 -6.96 4.85
C GLY A 82 9.31 -6.56 5.98
N GLU A 83 9.09 -7.08 7.20
CA GLU A 83 9.96 -6.84 8.37
C GLU A 83 11.17 -7.79 8.41
N PHE A 84 11.04 -9.01 7.88
CA PHE A 84 12.10 -10.03 7.88
C PHE A 84 13.01 -10.04 6.63
N GLY A 85 12.60 -9.39 5.54
CA GLY A 85 13.36 -9.37 4.28
C GLY A 85 14.44 -8.29 4.25
N ASP A 86 15.64 -8.65 3.78
CA ASP A 86 16.74 -7.72 3.53
C ASP A 86 16.32 -6.68 2.45
N GLU A 87 15.80 -5.58 2.98
CA GLU A 87 15.60 -4.23 2.46
C GLU A 87 15.16 -4.11 0.99
N SER A 88 13.87 -3.81 0.79
CA SER A 88 13.23 -3.18 -0.38
C SER A 88 12.61 -4.06 -1.47
N ILE A 89 13.21 -5.17 -1.92
CA ILE A 89 12.66 -5.92 -3.06
C ILE A 89 11.43 -6.75 -2.66
N ILE A 90 11.55 -7.53 -1.59
CA ILE A 90 10.45 -8.36 -1.05
C ILE A 90 9.30 -7.45 -0.58
N THR A 91 9.67 -6.33 0.04
CA THR A 91 8.76 -5.29 0.52
C THR A 91 7.93 -4.67 -0.60
N VAL A 92 8.58 -4.29 -1.72
CA VAL A 92 7.91 -3.74 -2.90
C VAL A 92 7.07 -4.79 -3.62
N PHE A 93 7.57 -6.01 -3.76
CA PHE A 93 6.83 -7.12 -4.37
C PHE A 93 5.54 -7.42 -3.60
N SER A 94 5.64 -7.45 -2.27
CA SER A 94 4.48 -7.66 -1.40
C SER A 94 3.46 -6.53 -1.53
N LEU A 95 3.92 -5.26 -1.49
CA LEU A 95 3.07 -4.09 -1.75
C LEU A 95 2.34 -4.18 -3.09
N CYS A 96 3.03 -4.55 -4.18
CA CYS A 96 2.41 -4.74 -5.49
C CYS A 96 1.35 -5.85 -5.50
N LEU A 97 1.60 -6.94 -4.77
CA LEU A 97 0.67 -8.06 -4.66
C LEU A 97 -0.58 -7.66 -3.86
N GLN A 98 -0.45 -6.90 -2.77
CA GLN A 98 -1.60 -6.34 -2.05
C GLN A 98 -2.42 -5.37 -2.90
N ILE A 99 -1.77 -4.42 -3.58
CA ILE A 99 -2.47 -3.43 -4.43
C ILE A 99 -3.26 -4.14 -5.52
N SER A 100 -2.66 -5.16 -6.16
CA SER A 100 -3.32 -5.96 -7.19
C SER A 100 -4.52 -6.73 -6.63
N LEU A 101 -4.40 -7.29 -5.43
CA LEU A 101 -5.49 -8.03 -4.77
C LEU A 101 -6.64 -7.12 -4.36
N SER A 102 -6.35 -5.95 -3.77
CA SER A 102 -7.37 -4.95 -3.44
C SER A 102 -8.09 -4.42 -4.68
N PHE A 103 -7.36 -4.21 -5.79
CA PHE A 103 -7.94 -3.78 -7.06
C PHE A 103 -8.86 -4.86 -7.67
N ALA A 104 -8.41 -6.13 -7.66
CA ALA A 104 -9.22 -7.26 -8.12
C ALA A 104 -10.50 -7.45 -7.28
N GLN A 105 -10.44 -7.21 -5.97
CA GLN A 105 -11.61 -7.23 -5.11
C GLN A 105 -12.60 -6.11 -5.44
N ASN A 106 -12.11 -4.93 -5.81
CA ASN A 106 -12.95 -3.79 -6.16
C ASN A 106 -13.68 -4.03 -7.51
N ILE A 107 -12.96 -4.49 -8.54
CA ILE A 107 -13.56 -4.89 -9.83
C ILE A 107 -14.62 -5.97 -9.62
N ARG A 108 -14.33 -6.98 -8.79
CA ARG A 108 -15.27 -8.08 -8.53
C ARG A 108 -16.49 -7.66 -7.70
N SER A 109 -16.33 -6.67 -6.81
CA SER A 109 -17.43 -6.05 -6.09
C SER A 109 -18.39 -5.35 -7.05
N GLU A 110 -17.86 -4.56 -7.99
CA GLU A 110 -18.67 -3.88 -9.00
C GLU A 110 -19.38 -4.86 -9.94
N SER A 111 -18.69 -5.92 -10.39
CA SER A 111 -19.31 -6.95 -11.23
C SER A 111 -20.42 -7.72 -10.49
N GLY A 112 -20.19 -8.07 -9.22
CA GLY A 112 -21.18 -8.75 -8.39
C GLY A 112 -22.39 -7.87 -8.04
N PHE A 113 -22.20 -6.56 -7.93
CA PHE A 113 -23.29 -5.60 -7.77
C PHE A 113 -24.14 -5.50 -9.05
N SER A 114 -23.50 -5.44 -10.22
CA SER A 114 -24.16 -5.45 -11.52
C SER A 114 -25.01 -6.71 -11.72
N ASP A 115 -24.48 -7.90 -11.38
CA ASP A 115 -25.22 -9.16 -11.46
C ASP A 115 -26.44 -9.21 -10.52
N LYS A 116 -26.31 -8.67 -9.30
CA LYS A 116 -27.43 -8.58 -8.36
C LYS A 116 -28.55 -7.66 -8.87
N ILE A 117 -28.20 -6.54 -9.53
CA ILE A 117 -29.17 -5.64 -10.15
C ILE A 117 -29.88 -6.34 -11.31
N ALA A 118 -29.12 -6.98 -12.22
CA ALA A 118 -29.67 -7.69 -13.36
C ALA A 118 -30.66 -8.78 -12.94
N MET A 119 -30.31 -9.57 -11.93
CA MET A 119 -31.16 -10.64 -11.39
C MET A 119 -32.41 -10.10 -10.69
N ARG A 120 -32.33 -8.93 -10.04
CA ARG A 120 -33.48 -8.27 -9.41
C ARG A 120 -34.45 -7.74 -10.46
N SER A 121 -33.96 -7.17 -11.57
CA SER A 121 -34.80 -6.77 -12.71
C SER A 121 -35.46 -7.97 -13.38
N TYR A 122 -34.74 -9.07 -13.59
CA TYR A 122 -35.30 -10.28 -14.18
C TYR A 122 -36.42 -10.87 -13.33
N LYS A 123 -36.21 -11.01 -12.00
CA LYS A 123 -37.24 -11.48 -11.07
C LYS A 123 -38.48 -10.58 -11.03
N ALA A 124 -38.29 -9.26 -11.08
CA ALA A 124 -39.40 -8.31 -11.13
C ALA A 124 -40.24 -8.49 -12.41
N PHE A 125 -39.58 -8.71 -13.55
CA PHE A 125 -40.24 -8.95 -14.83
C PHE A 125 -41.01 -10.27 -14.86
N THR A 126 -40.45 -11.35 -14.32
CA THR A 126 -41.13 -12.67 -14.27
C THR A 126 -42.26 -12.74 -13.24
N SER A 127 -42.32 -11.84 -12.26
CA SER A 127 -43.40 -11.81 -11.26
C SER A 127 -44.66 -11.06 -11.72
N PHE A 128 -44.57 -10.38 -12.88
CA PHE A 128 -45.66 -9.60 -13.48
C PHE A 128 -46.40 -10.37 -14.59
N SER A 129 -45.86 -11.54 -15.00
CA SER A 129 -46.51 -12.50 -15.90
C SER A 129 -47.16 -13.63 -15.12
#